data_AF-A0A1Y3RJ54-F1
#
_entry.id   AF-A0A1Y3RJ54-F1
#
_cell.length_a   1.000
_cell.length_b   1.000
_cell.length_c   1.000
_cell.angle_alpha   90.00
_cell.angle_beta   90.00
_cell.angle_gamma   90.00
#
_symmetry.space_group_name_H-M   'P 1'
#
loop_
_entity.id
_entity.type
_entity.pdbx_description
1 polymer ?
#
loop_
_entity_poly.entity_id
_entity_poly.type
_entity_poly.pdbx_seq_one_letter_code
_entity_poly.pdbx_strand_id
1 'polypeptide(L)'
;MELSVLEKFLHIPCLVAGYDKEENLPLYLRGLYRLQVVEVAGISFLAAAPEDMVSAAALKNHRKQLMEHTGMECAFVLEGRSTYLRDRLLESGVPFICPGKEIYLPFLGIALEHERRKKREAPEKISFLTQKMLLTILYEGVENGSAAEMAARLGVSRMTGTRCFDEVEAMIPQLIQRKGRRRVISWTGTKRKYIELVRPVLRTPVLREYRLATQVGETLPVSGLSALCCCTMLNDDPYPTCMATRDVASKLGLGKLPQMPRAEMPAQCIQVVAYQYPFSAGGQAVMDPVSVSLAIPDALRKEPRVEQAIEEMMEEYVYHEGS
;
A
#
# COMPACT_ATOMS: atom_id res chain seq x y z
N MET A 1 -15.83 12.66 28.67
CA MET A 1 -15.73 11.22 28.94
C MET A 1 -17.02 10.49 28.59
N GLU A 2 -17.17 10.10 27.32
CA GLU A 2 -18.21 9.14 26.90
C GLU A 2 -17.65 7.72 26.99
N LEU A 3 -17.77 7.09 28.16
CA LEU A 3 -17.41 5.68 28.33
C LEU A 3 -18.49 4.72 27.81
N SER A 4 -19.61 5.25 27.30
CA SER A 4 -20.61 4.50 26.49
C SER A 4 -19.99 3.85 25.24
N VAL A 5 -18.79 4.27 24.84
CA VAL A 5 -18.01 3.64 23.77
C VAL A 5 -17.48 2.26 24.15
N LEU A 6 -17.29 1.94 25.44
CA LEU A 6 -16.87 0.61 25.89
C LEU A 6 -17.89 -0.47 25.52
N GLU A 7 -19.17 -0.20 25.72
CA GLU A 7 -20.23 -1.15 25.35
C GLU A 7 -20.20 -1.45 23.85
N LYS A 8 -19.94 -0.44 23.01
CA LYS A 8 -19.77 -0.62 21.55
C LYS A 8 -18.53 -1.44 21.19
N PHE A 9 -17.47 -1.37 22.00
CA PHE A 9 -16.22 -2.09 21.76
C PHE A 9 -16.26 -3.53 22.26
N LEU A 10 -16.89 -3.74 23.41
CA LEU A 10 -16.93 -5.02 24.10
C LEU A 10 -18.16 -5.85 23.71
N HIS A 11 -19.21 -5.20 23.18
CA HIS A 11 -20.53 -5.80 22.96
C HIS A 11 -21.12 -6.43 24.23
N ILE A 12 -20.79 -5.85 25.39
CA ILE A 12 -21.26 -6.25 26.72
C ILE A 12 -21.86 -4.99 27.37
N PRO A 13 -23.01 -5.08 28.04
CA PRO A 13 -23.57 -3.96 28.79
C PRO A 13 -22.56 -3.39 29.79
N CYS A 14 -22.37 -2.08 29.73
CA CYS A 14 -21.46 -1.36 30.63
C CYS A 14 -22.26 -0.30 31.40
N LEU A 15 -22.23 -0.36 32.72
CA LEU A 15 -22.76 0.71 33.57
C LEU A 15 -21.63 1.68 33.91
N VAL A 16 -21.91 2.98 33.79
CA VAL A 16 -20.94 4.04 34.08
C VAL A 16 -21.59 5.03 35.04
N ALA A 17 -20.94 5.25 36.19
CA ALA A 17 -21.38 6.20 37.21
C ALA A 17 -20.22 7.12 37.63
N GLY A 18 -20.54 8.28 38.22
CA GLY A 18 -19.53 9.13 38.87
C GLY A 18 -18.89 8.43 40.07
N TYR A 19 -17.66 8.79 40.41
CA TYR A 19 -17.04 8.33 41.65
C TYR A 19 -17.31 9.33 42.77
N ASP A 20 -18.17 8.98 43.72
CA ASP A 20 -18.70 9.93 44.71
C ASP A 20 -17.81 10.15 45.95
N LYS A 21 -16.67 9.45 46.05
CA LYS A 21 -15.78 9.46 47.24
C LYS A 21 -14.45 10.16 46.97
N GLU A 22 -14.45 11.20 46.13
CA GLU A 22 -13.22 11.96 45.77
C GLU A 22 -12.56 12.62 46.99
N GLU A 23 -13.34 12.95 48.01
CA GLU A 23 -12.88 13.50 49.29
C GLU A 23 -11.92 12.59 50.07
N ASN A 24 -11.89 11.28 49.77
CA ASN A 24 -10.96 10.32 50.35
C ASN A 24 -9.62 10.23 49.61
N LEU A 25 -9.49 10.91 48.46
CA LEU A 25 -8.24 10.93 47.70
C LEU A 25 -7.29 12.00 48.24
N PRO A 26 -5.96 11.83 48.10
CA PRO A 26 -5.00 12.89 48.34
C PRO A 26 -5.29 14.14 47.49
N LEU A 27 -5.04 15.33 48.05
CA LEU A 27 -5.29 16.63 47.39
C LEU A 27 -4.69 16.74 45.98
N TYR A 28 -3.51 16.14 45.75
CA TYR A 28 -2.83 16.19 44.44
C TYR A 28 -3.48 15.31 43.36
N LEU A 29 -4.33 14.35 43.74
CA LEU A 29 -5.12 13.54 42.80
C LEU A 29 -6.52 14.12 42.58
N ARG A 30 -7.06 14.86 43.56
CA ARG A 30 -8.34 15.56 43.43
C ARG A 30 -8.26 16.59 42.32
N GLY A 31 -9.22 16.57 41.41
CA GLY A 31 -9.29 17.50 40.27
C GLY A 31 -8.25 17.26 39.17
N LEU A 32 -7.24 16.41 39.39
CA LEU A 32 -6.29 16.01 38.33
C LEU A 32 -6.92 15.00 37.37
N TYR A 33 -7.88 14.23 37.87
CA TYR A 33 -8.60 13.21 37.13
C TYR A 33 -10.09 13.43 37.23
N ARG A 34 -10.78 13.22 36.10
CA ARG A 34 -12.20 12.92 36.08
C ARG A 34 -12.39 11.43 36.33
N LEU A 35 -13.08 11.09 37.41
CA LEU A 35 -13.23 9.72 37.87
C LEU A 35 -14.64 9.19 37.62
N GLN A 36 -14.72 7.99 37.05
CA GLN A 36 -15.95 7.23 36.90
C GLN A 36 -15.75 5.79 37.35
N VAL A 37 -16.79 5.18 37.89
CA VAL A 37 -16.86 3.74 38.14
C VAL A 37 -17.49 3.10 36.92
N VAL A 38 -16.82 2.08 36.39
CA VAL A 38 -17.30 1.28 35.26
C VAL A 38 -17.55 -0.13 35.76
N GLU A 39 -18.77 -0.64 35.52
CA GLU A 39 -19.12 -2.03 35.76
C GLU A 39 -19.35 -2.73 34.42
N VAL A 40 -18.60 -3.81 34.18
CA VAL A 40 -18.70 -4.65 32.99
C VAL A 40 -18.58 -6.12 33.38
N ALA A 41 -19.50 -6.95 32.91
CA ALA A 41 -19.53 -8.39 33.22
C ALA A 41 -19.44 -8.71 34.74
N GLY A 42 -20.04 -7.87 35.59
CA GLY A 42 -20.02 -8.02 37.05
C GLY A 42 -18.71 -7.60 37.73
N ILE A 43 -17.76 -7.02 36.99
CA ILE A 43 -16.50 -6.50 37.53
C ILE A 43 -16.54 -4.97 37.49
N SER A 44 -16.28 -4.36 38.66
CA SER A 44 -16.20 -2.90 38.82
C SER A 44 -14.75 -2.43 38.85
N PHE A 45 -14.45 -1.37 38.09
CA PHE A 45 -13.15 -0.71 38.10
C PHE A 45 -13.28 0.81 37.95
N LEU A 46 -12.23 1.52 38.35
CA LEU A 46 -12.13 2.97 38.25
C LEU A 46 -11.58 3.35 36.86
N ALA A 47 -12.32 4.16 36.13
CA ALA A 47 -11.85 4.82 34.92
C ALA A 47 -11.42 6.26 35.25
N ALA A 48 -10.14 6.56 35.06
CA ALA A 48 -9.55 7.85 35.37
C ALA A 48 -9.12 8.58 34.09
N ALA A 49 -9.80 9.67 33.73
CA ALA A 49 -9.37 10.56 32.65
C ALA A 49 -8.56 11.72 33.22
N PRO A 50 -7.24 11.79 32.98
CA PRO A 50 -6.46 12.96 33.37
C PRO A 50 -6.94 14.22 32.64
N GLU A 51 -7.15 15.31 33.38
CA GLU A 51 -7.55 16.62 32.82
C GLU A 51 -6.35 17.30 32.12
N ASP A 52 -5.12 17.05 32.60
CA ASP A 52 -3.87 17.64 32.07
C ASP A 52 -2.90 16.60 31.48
N MET A 53 -1.83 17.08 30.84
CA MET A 53 -0.72 16.23 30.36
C MET A 53 0.05 15.64 31.55
N VAL A 54 -0.02 14.30 31.68
CA VAL A 54 0.66 13.54 32.73
C VAL A 54 1.59 12.53 32.08
N SER A 55 2.82 12.41 32.57
CA SER A 55 3.81 11.46 32.05
C SER A 55 3.43 10.01 32.36
N ALA A 56 3.92 9.06 31.58
CA ALA A 56 3.68 7.62 31.82
C ALA A 56 4.15 7.18 33.23
N ALA A 57 5.29 7.70 33.69
CA ALA A 57 5.82 7.40 35.01
C ALA A 57 4.90 7.92 36.13
N ALA A 58 4.39 9.15 35.99
CA ALA A 58 3.43 9.71 36.94
C ALA A 58 2.11 8.93 36.93
N LEU A 59 1.57 8.59 35.75
CA LEU A 59 0.38 7.75 35.63
C LEU A 59 0.54 6.41 36.34
N LYS A 60 1.68 5.74 36.19
CA LYS A 60 1.97 4.48 36.88
C LYS A 60 1.92 4.64 38.40
N ASN A 61 2.52 5.70 38.94
CA ASN A 61 2.51 6.00 40.38
C ASN A 61 1.10 6.37 40.86
N HIS A 62 0.39 7.22 40.12
CA HIS A 62 -0.97 7.66 40.45
C HIS A 62 -1.94 6.47 40.43
N ARG A 63 -1.79 5.52 39.50
CA ARG A 63 -2.60 4.29 39.48
C ARG A 63 -2.48 3.54 40.80
N LYS A 64 -1.25 3.32 41.30
CA LYS A 64 -1.02 2.63 42.57
C LYS A 64 -1.77 3.33 43.71
N GLN A 65 -1.70 4.65 43.76
CA GLN A 65 -2.35 5.47 44.78
C GLN A 65 -3.87 5.44 44.67
N LEU A 66 -4.42 5.54 43.45
CA LEU A 66 -5.86 5.41 43.20
C LEU A 66 -6.37 4.04 43.63
N MET A 67 -5.64 2.96 43.32
CA MET A 67 -6.01 1.61 43.77
C MET A 67 -5.97 1.47 45.29
N GLU A 68 -4.94 2.00 45.96
CA GLU A 68 -4.81 1.97 47.42
C GLU A 68 -5.95 2.70 48.14
N HIS A 69 -6.40 3.83 47.63
CA HIS A 69 -7.44 4.64 48.28
C HIS A 69 -8.86 4.24 47.90
N THR A 70 -9.07 3.68 46.71
CA THR A 70 -10.41 3.30 46.23
C THR A 70 -10.72 1.82 46.40
N GLY A 71 -9.70 0.97 46.53
CA GLY A 71 -9.84 -0.50 46.55
C GLY A 71 -10.23 -1.10 45.20
N MET A 72 -10.25 -0.32 44.11
CA MET A 72 -10.63 -0.76 42.78
C MET A 72 -9.42 -0.84 41.85
N GLU A 73 -9.48 -1.75 40.88
CA GLU A 73 -8.61 -1.67 39.70
C GLU A 73 -8.79 -0.33 38.99
N CYS A 74 -7.74 0.18 38.36
CA CYS A 74 -7.77 1.50 37.75
C CYS A 74 -7.21 1.46 36.33
N ALA A 75 -7.99 1.98 35.38
CA ALA A 75 -7.63 2.15 33.97
C ALA A 75 -7.67 3.63 33.58
N PHE A 76 -6.68 4.07 32.80
CA PHE A 76 -6.64 5.45 32.32
C PHE A 76 -7.39 5.63 31.01
N VAL A 77 -8.22 6.67 30.94
CA VAL A 77 -8.94 7.04 29.71
C VAL A 77 -8.13 8.09 28.98
N LEU A 78 -7.65 7.75 27.78
CA LEU A 78 -6.72 8.56 26.99
C LEU A 78 -7.46 9.23 25.82
N GLU A 79 -8.16 10.33 26.10
CA GLU A 79 -8.86 11.12 25.07
C GLU A 79 -7.84 11.85 24.18
N GLY A 80 -7.57 11.33 22.97
CA GLY A 80 -6.73 12.01 21.97
C GLY A 80 -5.22 12.04 22.24
N ARG A 81 -4.70 11.26 23.20
CA ARG A 81 -3.29 11.30 23.63
C ARG A 81 -2.32 10.57 22.67
N SER A 82 -1.02 10.89 22.79
CA SER A 82 0.04 10.45 21.88
C SER A 82 0.26 8.93 21.88
N THR A 83 0.59 8.36 20.71
CA THR A 83 0.99 6.94 20.55
C THR A 83 2.13 6.55 21.48
N TYR A 84 3.07 7.46 21.75
CA TYR A 84 4.18 7.23 22.67
C TYR A 84 3.72 6.93 24.11
N LEU A 85 2.75 7.69 24.64
CA LEU A 85 2.24 7.47 25.99
C LEU A 85 1.58 6.10 26.10
N ARG A 86 0.76 5.76 25.11
CA ARG A 86 0.10 4.46 25.01
C ARG A 86 1.12 3.32 25.02
N ASP A 87 2.13 3.37 24.15
CA ASP A 87 3.14 2.29 24.03
C ASP A 87 3.85 2.06 25.37
N ARG A 88 4.20 3.15 26.09
CA ARG A 88 4.79 3.07 27.43
C ARG A 88 3.85 2.47 28.47
N LEU A 89 2.56 2.76 28.42
CA LEU A 89 1.59 2.17 29.35
C LEU A 89 1.40 0.68 29.07
N LEU A 90 1.35 0.28 27.80
CA LEU A 90 1.28 -1.12 27.38
C LEU A 90 2.53 -1.89 27.83
N GLU A 91 3.73 -1.39 27.54
CA GLU A 91 5.02 -1.96 27.98
C GLU A 91 5.09 -2.15 29.50
N SER A 92 4.48 -1.24 30.26
CA SER A 92 4.51 -1.26 31.72
C SER A 92 3.30 -1.96 32.35
N GLY A 93 2.42 -2.55 31.54
CA GLY A 93 1.24 -3.28 31.99
C GLY A 93 0.16 -2.40 32.66
N VAL A 94 0.20 -1.08 32.43
CA VAL A 94 -0.78 -0.15 32.99
C VAL A 94 -2.05 -0.18 32.14
N PRO A 95 -3.23 -0.49 32.72
CA PRO A 95 -4.48 -0.54 31.98
C PRO A 95 -4.87 0.82 31.40
N PHE A 96 -5.35 0.84 30.16
CA PHE A 96 -5.82 2.06 29.50
C PHE A 96 -6.96 1.79 28.52
N ILE A 97 -7.71 2.85 28.25
CA ILE A 97 -8.83 2.90 27.32
C ILE A 97 -8.61 4.09 26.40
N CYS A 98 -8.42 3.82 25.12
CA CYS A 98 -8.40 4.82 24.05
C CYS A 98 -9.74 4.73 23.30
N PRO A 99 -10.73 5.59 23.62
CA PRO A 99 -12.07 5.50 23.02
C PRO A 99 -12.00 5.46 21.50
N GLY A 100 -12.68 4.50 20.87
CA GLY A 100 -12.70 4.39 19.41
C GLY A 100 -11.45 3.77 18.77
N LYS A 101 -10.42 3.39 19.55
CA LYS A 101 -9.14 2.94 19.02
C LYS A 101 -8.61 1.66 19.65
N GLU A 102 -8.44 1.61 20.95
CA GLU A 102 -7.69 0.52 21.59
C GLU A 102 -8.04 0.42 23.07
N ILE A 103 -8.12 -0.79 23.59
CA ILE A 103 -8.47 -1.09 24.98
C ILE A 103 -7.48 -2.13 25.49
N TYR A 104 -6.81 -1.81 26.60
CA TYR A 104 -5.94 -2.74 27.31
C TYR A 104 -6.38 -2.78 28.77
N LEU A 105 -7.12 -3.82 29.14
CA LEU A 105 -7.64 -4.07 30.49
C LEU A 105 -7.20 -5.48 30.93
N PRO A 106 -5.92 -5.66 31.30
CA PRO A 106 -5.36 -6.97 31.61
C PRO A 106 -6.06 -7.66 32.79
N PHE A 107 -6.60 -6.90 33.73
CA PHE A 107 -7.37 -7.44 34.86
C PHE A 107 -8.72 -8.06 34.44
N LEU A 108 -9.21 -7.77 33.24
CA LEU A 108 -10.36 -8.42 32.61
C LEU A 108 -9.94 -9.46 31.56
N GLY A 109 -8.63 -9.64 31.32
CA GLY A 109 -8.13 -10.45 30.20
C GLY A 109 -8.39 -9.83 28.82
N ILE A 110 -8.61 -8.51 28.74
CA ILE A 110 -8.97 -7.82 27.50
C ILE A 110 -7.76 -7.07 26.94
N ALA A 111 -7.41 -7.37 25.69
CA ALA A 111 -6.51 -6.57 24.86
C ALA A 111 -7.11 -6.50 23.45
N LEU A 112 -7.65 -5.33 23.09
CA LEU A 112 -8.36 -5.09 21.84
C LEU A 112 -7.76 -3.87 21.14
N GLU A 113 -7.40 -4.03 19.87
CA GLU A 113 -6.99 -2.92 19.00
C GLU A 113 -7.95 -2.83 17.82
N HIS A 114 -8.48 -1.65 17.55
CA HIS A 114 -9.27 -1.37 16.36
C HIS A 114 -8.31 -1.23 15.17
N GLU A 115 -8.13 -2.31 14.42
CA GLU A 115 -7.23 -2.36 13.26
C GLU A 115 -7.53 -1.22 12.25
N ARG A 116 -6.64 -0.22 12.19
CA ARG A 116 -6.42 0.56 10.95
C ARG A 116 -5.00 0.47 10.41
N ARG A 117 -4.25 -0.55 10.86
CA ARG A 117 -3.03 -1.00 10.18
C ARG A 117 -2.97 -2.51 10.25
N LYS A 118 -3.71 -3.18 9.36
CA LYS A 118 -3.11 -4.35 8.74
C LYS A 118 -1.72 -3.90 8.28
N LYS A 119 -0.66 -4.40 8.92
CA LYS A 119 0.54 -4.75 8.14
C LYS A 119 -0.04 -5.59 7.02
N ARG A 120 -0.23 -4.98 5.85
CA ARG A 120 -0.52 -5.75 4.65
C ARG A 120 0.59 -6.80 4.65
N GLU A 121 0.22 -8.08 4.69
CA GLU A 121 1.10 -9.12 4.17
C GLU A 121 1.69 -8.53 2.90
N ALA A 122 3.02 -8.46 2.82
CA ALA A 122 3.68 -7.75 1.74
C ALA A 122 3.06 -8.28 0.45
N PRO A 123 2.37 -7.43 -0.34
CA PRO A 123 1.65 -7.94 -1.50
C PRO A 123 2.69 -8.63 -2.37
N GLU A 124 2.43 -9.86 -2.82
CA GLU A 124 3.40 -10.64 -3.62
C GLU A 124 3.97 -9.83 -4.81
N LYS A 125 3.20 -8.83 -5.26
CA LYS A 125 3.55 -7.90 -6.33
C LYS A 125 3.42 -6.45 -5.87
N ILE A 126 4.30 -5.57 -6.35
CA ILE A 126 4.21 -4.11 -6.15
C ILE A 126 3.01 -3.51 -6.89
N SER A 127 2.54 -2.32 -6.50
CA SER A 127 1.46 -1.61 -7.21
C SER A 127 1.87 -1.19 -8.63
N PHE A 128 0.88 -0.92 -9.49
CA PHE A 128 1.12 -0.43 -10.86
C PHE A 128 1.91 0.87 -10.91
N LEU A 129 1.71 1.76 -9.93
CA LEU A 129 2.44 3.02 -9.88
C LEU A 129 3.90 2.80 -9.44
N THR A 130 4.12 1.92 -8.46
CA THR A 130 5.46 1.50 -8.05
C THR A 130 6.19 0.81 -9.22
N GLN A 131 5.49 -0.03 -9.99
CA GLN A 131 6.04 -0.64 -11.20
C GLN A 131 6.43 0.41 -12.25
N LYS A 132 5.55 1.37 -12.54
CA LYS A 132 5.89 2.51 -13.42
C LYS A 132 7.11 3.29 -12.89
N MET A 133 7.25 3.45 -11.57
CA MET A 133 8.42 4.09 -10.95
C MET A 133 9.70 3.31 -11.25
N LEU A 134 9.70 1.99 -11.07
CA LEU A 134 10.87 1.15 -11.36
C LEU A 134 11.25 1.17 -12.86
N LEU A 135 10.25 1.16 -13.76
CA LEU A 135 10.49 1.35 -15.20
C LEU A 135 11.09 2.72 -15.51
N THR A 136 10.60 3.78 -14.84
CA THR A 136 11.15 5.13 -15.00
C THR A 136 12.61 5.19 -14.56
N ILE A 137 12.95 4.54 -13.44
CA ILE A 137 14.34 4.44 -12.96
C ILE A 137 15.23 3.71 -13.97
N LEU A 138 14.75 2.60 -14.52
CA LEU A 138 15.47 1.79 -15.50
C LEU A 138 15.72 2.55 -16.81
N TYR A 139 14.67 3.10 -17.41
CA TYR A 139 14.75 3.71 -18.74
C TYR A 139 15.42 5.09 -18.71
N GLU A 140 15.22 5.87 -17.65
CA GLU A 140 15.91 7.17 -17.49
C GLU A 140 17.32 7.05 -16.88
N GLY A 141 17.75 5.84 -16.48
CA GLY A 141 19.07 5.64 -15.87
C GLY A 141 19.23 6.37 -14.52
N VAL A 142 18.18 6.38 -13.69
CA VAL A 142 18.22 7.10 -12.40
C VAL A 142 19.09 6.35 -11.40
N GLU A 143 20.33 6.79 -11.24
CA GLU A 143 21.25 6.20 -10.26
C GLU A 143 20.90 6.58 -8.82
N ASN A 144 20.37 7.78 -8.60
CA ASN A 144 20.03 8.31 -7.28
C ASN A 144 18.77 9.17 -7.36
N GLY A 145 17.66 8.69 -6.81
CA GLY A 145 16.40 9.43 -6.80
C GLY A 145 15.74 9.40 -5.43
N SER A 146 15.44 10.55 -4.85
CA SER A 146 14.60 10.66 -3.66
C SER A 146 13.12 10.45 -3.99
N ALA A 147 12.30 10.16 -2.98
CA ALA A 147 10.86 9.99 -3.15
C ALA A 147 10.19 11.24 -3.76
N ALA A 148 10.71 12.44 -3.46
CA ALA A 148 10.19 13.69 -4.00
C ALA A 148 10.51 13.86 -5.50
N GLU A 149 11.75 13.54 -5.91
CA GLU A 149 12.18 13.61 -7.31
C GLU A 149 11.43 12.57 -8.16
N MET A 150 11.30 11.35 -7.66
CA MET A 150 10.54 10.31 -8.36
C MET A 150 9.04 10.62 -8.43
N ALA A 151 8.46 11.23 -7.39
CA ALA A 151 7.08 11.70 -7.44
C ALA A 151 6.88 12.77 -8.52
N ALA A 152 7.81 13.72 -8.63
CA ALA A 152 7.77 14.78 -9.63
C ALA A 152 7.85 14.21 -11.06
N ARG A 153 8.79 13.29 -11.32
CA ARG A 153 8.92 12.59 -12.61
C ARG A 153 7.63 11.87 -13.02
N LEU A 154 6.97 11.23 -12.06
CA LEU A 154 5.73 10.49 -12.30
C LEU A 154 4.48 11.39 -12.36
N GLY A 155 4.60 12.68 -12.06
CA GLY A 155 3.47 13.61 -11.99
C GLY A 155 2.50 13.31 -10.83
N VAL A 156 3.00 12.79 -9.71
CA VAL A 156 2.19 12.42 -8.53
C VAL A 156 2.58 13.19 -7.28
N SER A 157 1.71 13.15 -6.26
CA SER A 157 2.00 13.81 -4.98
C SER A 157 3.22 13.20 -4.27
N ARG A 158 3.92 14.00 -3.45
CA ARG A 158 5.02 13.52 -2.60
C ARG A 158 4.59 12.35 -1.70
N MET A 159 3.38 12.40 -1.13
CA MET A 159 2.85 11.32 -0.30
C MET A 159 2.70 10.01 -1.10
N THR A 160 2.27 10.12 -2.36
CA THR A 160 2.17 8.97 -3.26
C THR A 160 3.55 8.39 -3.59
N GLY A 161 4.54 9.25 -3.85
CA GLY A 161 5.93 8.83 -4.04
C GLY A 161 6.51 8.12 -2.82
N THR A 162 6.27 8.64 -1.61
CA THR A 162 6.68 7.99 -0.35
C THR A 162 6.07 6.59 -0.23
N ARG A 163 4.80 6.39 -0.58
CA ARG A 163 4.17 5.06 -0.56
C ARG A 163 4.81 4.09 -1.54
N CYS A 164 5.20 4.55 -2.73
CA CYS A 164 5.93 3.71 -3.67
C CYS A 164 7.29 3.30 -3.07
N PHE A 165 7.99 4.21 -2.39
CA PHE A 165 9.23 3.89 -1.68
C PHE A 165 9.02 2.89 -0.56
N ASP A 166 7.92 2.99 0.20
CA ASP A 166 7.57 2.01 1.24
C ASP A 166 7.35 0.61 0.63
N GLU A 167 6.69 0.53 -0.54
CA GLU A 167 6.54 -0.73 -1.28
C GLU A 167 7.88 -1.29 -1.78
N VAL A 168 8.75 -0.44 -2.34
CA VAL A 168 10.09 -0.86 -2.80
C VAL A 168 10.95 -1.30 -1.61
N GLU A 169 10.97 -0.57 -0.50
CA GLU A 169 11.74 -0.95 0.70
C GLU A 169 11.25 -2.28 1.30
N ALA A 170 9.95 -2.53 1.25
CA ALA A 170 9.36 -3.78 1.74
C ALA A 170 9.67 -4.98 0.83
N MET A 171 9.66 -4.80 -0.50
CA MET A 171 9.75 -5.90 -1.47
C MET A 171 11.15 -6.09 -2.07
N ILE A 172 11.91 -5.01 -2.20
CA ILE A 172 13.23 -4.95 -2.84
C ILE A 172 14.13 -3.99 -2.02
N PRO A 173 14.43 -4.32 -0.75
CA PRO A 173 15.19 -3.44 0.13
C PRO A 173 16.57 -3.04 -0.42
N GLN A 174 17.14 -3.84 -1.32
CA GLN A 174 18.44 -3.58 -1.96
C GLN A 174 18.45 -2.29 -2.80
N LEU A 175 17.29 -1.84 -3.28
CA LEU A 175 17.17 -0.60 -4.06
C LEU A 175 17.09 0.65 -3.18
N ILE A 176 16.91 0.53 -1.86
CA ILE A 176 16.73 1.68 -0.96
C ILE A 176 17.98 1.92 -0.14
N GLN A 177 18.54 3.12 -0.25
CA GLN A 177 19.66 3.59 0.56
C GLN A 177 19.27 4.80 1.39
N ARG A 178 19.98 5.02 2.50
CA ARG A 178 19.85 6.23 3.32
C ARG A 178 21.02 7.16 3.06
N LYS A 179 20.72 8.37 2.58
CA LYS A 179 21.66 9.50 2.51
C LYS A 179 21.26 10.54 3.55
N GLY A 180 21.94 10.51 4.70
CA GLY A 180 21.55 11.29 5.88
C GLY A 180 20.14 10.91 6.37
N ARG A 181 19.24 11.89 6.46
CA ARG A 181 17.83 11.68 6.86
C ARG A 181 16.90 11.27 5.71
N ARG A 182 17.39 11.19 4.47
CA ARG A 182 16.56 10.91 3.29
C ARG A 182 16.75 9.48 2.80
N ARG A 183 15.65 8.84 2.41
CA ARG A 183 15.67 7.62 1.60
C ARG A 183 15.83 8.00 0.13
N VAL A 184 16.72 7.29 -0.55
CA VAL A 184 16.93 7.40 -2.00
C VAL A 184 16.86 6.00 -2.60
N ILE A 185 16.25 5.88 -3.78
CA ILE A 185 16.47 4.71 -4.61
C ILE A 185 17.85 4.85 -5.22
N SER A 186 18.64 3.78 -5.15
CA SER A 186 20.01 3.73 -5.66
C SER A 186 20.27 2.41 -6.37
N TRP A 187 20.82 2.50 -7.59
CA TRP A 187 21.25 1.34 -8.36
C TRP A 187 22.50 1.68 -9.18
N THR A 188 23.53 0.85 -9.03
CA THR A 188 24.84 1.02 -9.71
C THR A 188 25.26 -0.24 -10.47
N GLY A 189 24.35 -1.21 -10.64
CA GLY A 189 24.57 -2.42 -11.43
C GLY A 189 24.13 -2.25 -12.88
N THR A 190 24.31 -3.29 -13.69
CA THR A 190 23.81 -3.30 -15.07
C THR A 190 22.28 -3.34 -15.10
N LYS A 191 21.68 -2.89 -16.21
CA LYS A 191 20.22 -2.99 -16.44
C LYS A 191 19.71 -4.44 -16.40
N ARG A 192 20.52 -5.41 -16.85
CA ARG A 192 20.19 -6.84 -16.75
C ARG A 192 20.01 -7.30 -15.31
N LYS A 193 20.98 -7.00 -14.44
CA LYS A 193 20.88 -7.30 -13.00
C LYS A 193 19.73 -6.56 -12.32
N TYR A 194 19.40 -5.35 -12.78
CA TYR A 194 18.25 -4.61 -12.29
C TYR A 194 16.95 -5.35 -12.60
N ILE A 195 16.76 -5.77 -13.85
CA ILE A 195 15.59 -6.52 -14.27
C ILE A 195 15.47 -7.83 -13.49
N GLU A 196 16.55 -8.60 -13.37
CA GLU A 196 16.57 -9.84 -12.56
C GLU A 196 16.10 -9.58 -11.12
N LEU A 197 16.56 -8.48 -10.51
CA LEU A 197 16.18 -8.10 -9.15
C LEU A 197 14.69 -7.74 -9.03
N VAL A 198 14.15 -6.95 -9.96
CA VAL A 198 12.76 -6.46 -9.84
C VAL A 198 11.72 -7.42 -10.42
N ARG A 199 12.09 -8.30 -11.37
CA ARG A 199 11.19 -9.21 -12.09
C ARG A 199 10.24 -10.00 -11.17
N PRO A 200 10.68 -10.56 -10.03
CA PRO A 200 9.82 -11.36 -9.18
C PRO A 200 8.61 -10.61 -8.63
N VAL A 201 8.71 -9.29 -8.48
CA VAL A 201 7.64 -8.46 -7.88
C VAL A 201 6.80 -7.73 -8.92
N LEU A 202 7.19 -7.79 -10.21
CA LEU A 202 6.42 -7.19 -11.31
C LEU A 202 5.19 -8.03 -11.66
N ARG A 203 4.15 -7.34 -12.16
CA ARG A 203 2.88 -7.91 -12.63
C ARG A 203 2.60 -7.52 -14.08
N THR A 204 1.71 -8.25 -14.76
CA THR A 204 1.24 -7.84 -16.09
C THR A 204 0.63 -6.43 -16.02
N PRO A 205 0.97 -5.52 -16.94
CA PRO A 205 0.35 -4.19 -17.01
C PRO A 205 -1.07 -4.24 -17.59
N VAL A 206 -1.45 -5.36 -18.23
CA VAL A 206 -2.75 -5.53 -18.88
C VAL A 206 -3.81 -5.84 -17.83
N LEU A 207 -4.81 -4.94 -17.75
CA LEU A 207 -5.95 -5.08 -16.84
C LEU A 207 -7.07 -5.90 -17.46
N ARG A 208 -7.26 -5.73 -18.78
CA ARG A 208 -8.33 -6.35 -19.55
C ARG A 208 -7.99 -6.32 -21.03
N GLU A 209 -8.42 -7.33 -21.76
CA GLU A 209 -8.35 -7.36 -23.21
C GLU A 209 -9.77 -7.36 -23.80
N TYR A 210 -9.94 -6.62 -24.90
CA TYR A 210 -11.14 -6.58 -25.72
C TYR A 210 -10.82 -7.16 -27.09
N ARG A 211 -11.57 -8.18 -27.53
CA ARG A 211 -11.47 -8.77 -28.89
C ARG A 211 -12.60 -8.20 -29.73
N LEU A 212 -12.34 -7.22 -30.57
CA LEU A 212 -13.38 -6.47 -31.27
C LEU A 212 -13.70 -7.06 -32.65
N ALA A 213 -14.98 -7.01 -33.02
CA ALA A 213 -15.44 -7.40 -34.37
C ALA A 213 -15.05 -6.38 -35.45
N THR A 214 -14.78 -5.14 -35.05
CA THR A 214 -14.41 -4.03 -35.93
C THR A 214 -13.22 -3.28 -35.34
N GLN A 215 -12.40 -2.67 -36.19
CA GLN A 215 -11.33 -1.79 -35.73
C GLN A 215 -11.89 -0.48 -35.18
N VAL A 216 -11.23 0.08 -34.17
CA VAL A 216 -11.52 1.45 -33.73
C VAL A 216 -10.88 2.43 -34.71
N GLY A 217 -11.54 3.57 -34.96
CA GLY A 217 -11.04 4.61 -35.88
C GLY A 217 -9.91 5.48 -35.32
N GLU A 218 -9.45 5.21 -34.10
CA GLU A 218 -8.34 5.93 -33.46
C GLU A 218 -7.02 5.13 -33.59
N THR A 219 -5.93 5.84 -33.88
CA THR A 219 -4.58 5.26 -33.83
C THR A 219 -4.14 5.06 -32.39
N LEU A 220 -4.04 3.81 -31.97
CA LEU A 220 -3.62 3.43 -30.63
C LEU A 220 -2.20 2.84 -30.66
N PRO A 221 -1.40 3.03 -29.59
CA PRO A 221 -0.08 2.40 -29.50
C PRO A 221 -0.16 0.88 -29.57
N VAL A 222 0.84 0.24 -30.18
CA VAL A 222 0.88 -1.23 -30.34
C VAL A 222 1.18 -1.91 -28.99
N SER A 223 0.60 -3.09 -28.76
CA SER A 223 0.70 -3.85 -27.51
C SER A 223 0.83 -5.35 -27.75
N GLY A 224 1.07 -6.12 -26.68
CA GLY A 224 1.01 -7.58 -26.70
C GLY A 224 2.00 -8.20 -27.70
N LEU A 225 1.53 -9.23 -28.43
CA LEU A 225 2.34 -9.91 -29.44
C LEU A 225 2.75 -8.98 -30.57
N SER A 226 1.82 -8.15 -31.08
CA SER A 226 2.13 -7.17 -32.12
C SER A 226 3.26 -6.21 -31.72
N ALA A 227 3.35 -5.84 -30.44
CA ALA A 227 4.45 -5.02 -29.94
C ALA A 227 5.79 -5.78 -29.96
N LEU A 228 5.78 -7.06 -29.59
CA LEU A 228 6.96 -7.92 -29.70
C LEU A 228 7.42 -8.07 -31.15
N CYS A 229 6.47 -8.24 -32.08
CA CYS A 229 6.72 -8.30 -33.52
C CYS A 229 7.24 -6.96 -34.06
N CYS A 230 6.80 -5.81 -33.55
CA CYS A 230 7.37 -4.51 -33.93
C CYS A 230 8.82 -4.34 -33.49
N CYS A 231 9.22 -5.01 -32.42
CA CYS A 231 10.58 -4.95 -31.87
C CYS A 231 11.52 -6.02 -32.45
N THR A 232 11.01 -7.01 -33.17
CA THR A 232 11.77 -8.20 -33.59
C THR A 232 11.40 -8.63 -35.00
N MET A 233 11.95 -9.75 -35.48
CA MET A 233 11.56 -10.36 -36.77
C MET A 233 10.44 -11.41 -36.62
N LEU A 234 9.75 -11.44 -35.47
CA LEU A 234 8.64 -12.37 -35.23
C LEU A 234 7.42 -12.00 -36.08
N ASN A 235 6.79 -12.98 -36.71
CA ASN A 235 5.56 -12.76 -37.45
C ASN A 235 4.39 -12.50 -36.49
N ASP A 236 3.61 -11.47 -36.78
CA ASP A 236 2.43 -11.12 -36.01
C ASP A 236 1.22 -12.00 -36.36
N ASP A 237 0.21 -11.92 -35.51
CA ASP A 237 -1.13 -12.42 -35.80
C ASP A 237 -1.72 -11.67 -37.02
N PRO A 238 -2.71 -12.26 -37.72
CA PRO A 238 -3.42 -11.60 -38.81
C PRO A 238 -4.30 -10.41 -38.37
N TYR A 239 -4.28 -10.06 -37.08
CA TYR A 239 -4.99 -8.92 -36.50
C TYR A 239 -4.06 -8.14 -35.57
N PRO A 240 -4.18 -6.81 -35.51
CA PRO A 240 -3.35 -5.99 -34.64
C PRO A 240 -3.79 -6.06 -33.19
N THR A 241 -2.81 -6.01 -32.28
CA THR A 241 -3.01 -5.79 -30.84
C THR A 241 -2.52 -4.40 -30.45
N CYS A 242 -3.40 -3.59 -29.88
CA CYS A 242 -3.10 -2.22 -29.44
C CYS A 242 -3.34 -2.08 -27.92
N MET A 243 -2.85 -0.99 -27.32
CA MET A 243 -3.13 -0.62 -25.93
C MET A 243 -3.94 0.66 -25.81
N ALA A 244 -4.76 0.72 -24.77
CA ALA A 244 -5.49 1.91 -24.36
C ALA A 244 -5.36 2.12 -22.85
N THR A 245 -5.34 3.38 -22.40
CA THR A 245 -5.56 3.68 -20.99
C THR A 245 -7.03 3.47 -20.62
N ARG A 246 -7.35 3.42 -19.33
CA ARG A 246 -8.76 3.34 -18.87
C ARG A 246 -9.61 4.50 -19.43
N ASP A 247 -9.05 5.69 -19.49
CA ASP A 247 -9.75 6.88 -19.98
C ASP A 247 -10.02 6.79 -21.48
N VAL A 248 -9.03 6.34 -22.27
CA VAL A 248 -9.20 6.11 -23.72
C VAL A 248 -10.22 5.00 -23.96
N ALA A 249 -10.13 3.89 -23.23
CA ALA A 249 -11.09 2.78 -23.35
C ALA A 249 -12.53 3.20 -23.00
N SER A 250 -12.70 4.08 -22.01
CA SER A 250 -13.98 4.65 -21.63
C SER A 250 -14.53 5.57 -22.71
N LYS A 251 -13.71 6.48 -23.25
CA LYS A 251 -14.06 7.40 -24.35
C LYS A 251 -14.48 6.66 -25.61
N LEU A 252 -13.74 5.61 -25.97
CA LEU A 252 -14.05 4.73 -27.10
C LEU A 252 -15.24 3.80 -26.84
N GLY A 253 -15.74 3.72 -25.61
CA GLY A 253 -16.87 2.87 -25.26
C GLY A 253 -16.60 1.38 -25.49
N LEU A 254 -15.35 0.91 -25.33
CA LEU A 254 -14.94 -0.46 -25.69
C LEU A 254 -15.81 -1.55 -25.06
N GLY A 255 -16.32 -1.30 -23.85
CA GLY A 255 -17.23 -2.20 -23.15
C GLY A 255 -18.60 -2.42 -23.82
N LYS A 256 -18.98 -1.56 -24.76
CA LYS A 256 -20.26 -1.61 -25.50
C LYS A 256 -20.10 -2.11 -26.93
N LEU A 257 -18.87 -2.22 -27.42
CA LEU A 257 -18.61 -2.67 -28.79
C LEU A 257 -18.79 -4.19 -28.91
N PRO A 258 -19.25 -4.68 -30.08
CA PRO A 258 -19.38 -6.12 -30.33
C PRO A 258 -18.03 -6.84 -30.15
N GLN A 259 -18.03 -7.89 -29.32
CA GLN A 259 -16.85 -8.71 -29.09
C GLN A 259 -16.91 -10.02 -29.85
N MET A 260 -15.76 -10.46 -30.33
CA MET A 260 -15.60 -11.74 -31.01
C MET A 260 -15.37 -12.87 -30.01
N PRO A 261 -16.00 -14.04 -30.22
CA PRO A 261 -15.67 -15.25 -29.47
C PRO A 261 -14.18 -15.58 -29.53
N ARG A 262 -13.66 -16.27 -28.51
CA ARG A 262 -12.24 -16.66 -28.47
C ARG A 262 -11.83 -17.59 -29.61
N ALA A 263 -12.77 -18.39 -30.13
CA ALA A 263 -12.54 -19.30 -31.24
C ALA A 263 -12.52 -18.60 -32.61
N GLU A 264 -12.91 -17.32 -32.66
CA GLU A 264 -12.96 -16.54 -33.88
C GLU A 264 -11.87 -15.47 -33.90
N MET A 265 -11.47 -15.12 -35.12
CA MET A 265 -10.45 -14.11 -35.37
C MET A 265 -11.06 -12.70 -35.22
N PRO A 266 -10.56 -11.86 -34.31
CA PRO A 266 -11.02 -10.49 -34.18
C PRO A 266 -10.48 -9.63 -35.31
N ALA A 267 -11.12 -8.49 -35.54
CA ALA A 267 -10.56 -7.44 -36.41
C ALA A 267 -9.43 -6.66 -35.71
N GLN A 268 -9.48 -6.59 -34.38
CA GLN A 268 -8.49 -5.92 -33.53
C GLN A 268 -8.61 -6.40 -32.08
N CYS A 269 -7.46 -6.53 -31.41
CA CYS A 269 -7.38 -6.69 -29.96
C CYS A 269 -6.97 -5.36 -29.30
N ILE A 270 -7.64 -4.98 -28.22
CA ILE A 270 -7.25 -3.81 -27.41
C ILE A 270 -7.03 -4.21 -25.96
N GLN A 271 -5.79 -4.03 -25.49
CA GLN A 271 -5.38 -4.25 -24.12
C GLN A 271 -5.51 -2.94 -23.31
N VAL A 272 -6.42 -2.92 -22.35
CA VAL A 272 -6.51 -1.81 -21.39
C VAL A 272 -5.40 -1.98 -20.36
N VAL A 273 -4.51 -1.00 -20.27
CA VAL A 273 -3.31 -1.06 -19.43
C VAL A 273 -3.42 -0.17 -18.20
N ALA A 274 -2.75 -0.59 -17.13
CA ALA A 274 -2.73 0.13 -15.86
C ALA A 274 -1.86 1.39 -15.88
N TYR A 275 -0.84 1.39 -16.73
CA TYR A 275 0.06 2.51 -16.95
C TYR A 275 0.62 2.43 -18.38
N GLN A 276 1.21 3.53 -18.84
CA GLN A 276 1.99 3.61 -20.06
C GLN A 276 3.34 4.26 -19.75
N TYR A 277 4.40 3.77 -20.40
CA TYR A 277 5.70 4.42 -20.48
C TYR A 277 5.94 4.82 -21.94
N PRO A 278 6.42 6.06 -22.22
CA PRO A 278 6.69 6.48 -23.59
C PRO A 278 7.78 5.61 -24.24
N PHE A 279 7.45 4.91 -25.32
CA PHE A 279 8.37 4.08 -26.07
C PHE A 279 7.92 3.98 -27.53
N SER A 280 8.90 3.84 -28.43
CA SER A 280 8.66 3.72 -29.86
C SER A 280 9.62 2.74 -30.51
N ALA A 281 9.11 1.90 -31.39
CA ALA A 281 9.89 1.00 -32.23
C ALA A 281 9.28 1.00 -33.63
N GLY A 282 10.11 0.86 -34.67
CA GLY A 282 9.63 0.84 -36.07
C GLY A 282 8.85 2.08 -36.49
N GLY A 283 9.12 3.25 -35.91
CA GLY A 283 8.44 4.52 -36.25
C GLY A 283 7.04 4.69 -35.67
N GLN A 284 6.60 3.82 -34.75
CA GLN A 284 5.29 3.89 -34.12
C GLN A 284 5.38 3.85 -32.59
N ALA A 285 4.33 4.32 -31.91
CA ALA A 285 4.23 4.21 -30.46
C ALA A 285 3.92 2.75 -30.08
N VAL A 286 4.72 2.18 -29.18
CA VAL A 286 4.64 0.78 -28.77
C VAL A 286 4.71 0.68 -27.25
N MET A 287 4.11 -0.34 -26.65
CA MET A 287 4.32 -0.69 -25.25
C MET A 287 5.82 -0.91 -24.97
N ASP A 288 6.31 -0.46 -23.82
CA ASP A 288 7.73 -0.60 -23.47
C ASP A 288 8.14 -2.09 -23.35
N PRO A 289 9.38 -2.47 -23.71
CA PRO A 289 9.82 -3.87 -23.78
C PRO A 289 9.61 -4.68 -22.51
N VAL A 290 9.87 -4.09 -21.33
CA VAL A 290 9.65 -4.77 -20.05
C VAL A 290 8.17 -5.07 -19.87
N SER A 291 7.29 -4.10 -20.12
CA SER A 291 5.84 -4.27 -20.08
C SER A 291 5.34 -5.27 -21.13
N VAL A 292 5.88 -5.26 -22.36
CA VAL A 292 5.56 -6.24 -23.42
C VAL A 292 5.85 -7.64 -22.91
N SER A 293 7.06 -7.86 -22.39
CA SER A 293 7.44 -9.17 -21.85
C SER A 293 6.48 -9.61 -20.73
N LEU A 294 5.97 -8.69 -19.89
CA LEU A 294 5.01 -9.03 -18.82
C LEU A 294 3.58 -9.25 -19.32
N ALA A 295 3.24 -8.72 -20.50
CA ALA A 295 1.92 -8.84 -21.13
C ALA A 295 1.74 -10.15 -21.90
N ILE A 296 2.82 -10.77 -22.39
CA ILE A 296 2.75 -12.06 -23.10
C ILE A 296 2.27 -13.17 -22.14
N PRO A 297 1.18 -13.90 -22.48
CA PRO A 297 0.69 -15.02 -21.69
C PRO A 297 1.73 -16.15 -21.55
N ASP A 298 1.75 -16.82 -20.41
CA ASP A 298 2.72 -17.90 -20.15
C ASP A 298 2.63 -19.06 -21.13
N ALA A 299 1.45 -19.33 -21.70
CA ALA A 299 1.28 -20.36 -22.74
C ALA A 299 2.08 -20.02 -24.00
N LEU A 300 1.98 -18.76 -24.46
CA LEU A 300 2.67 -18.27 -25.66
C LEU A 300 4.17 -18.06 -25.40
N ARG A 301 4.54 -17.60 -24.19
CA ARG A 301 5.95 -17.45 -23.78
C ARG A 301 6.75 -18.75 -23.88
N LYS A 302 6.13 -19.91 -23.66
CA LYS A 302 6.80 -21.22 -23.74
C LYS A 302 7.11 -21.67 -25.16
N GLU A 303 6.60 -20.97 -26.17
CA GLU A 303 6.93 -21.26 -27.56
C GLU A 303 8.34 -20.76 -27.87
N PRO A 304 9.26 -21.61 -28.39
CA PRO A 304 10.67 -21.22 -28.56
C PRO A 304 10.89 -19.94 -29.37
N ARG A 305 10.07 -19.71 -30.40
CA ARG A 305 10.15 -18.51 -31.24
C ARG A 305 9.78 -17.23 -30.48
N VAL A 306 8.79 -17.32 -29.59
CA VAL A 306 8.34 -16.19 -28.78
C VAL A 306 9.32 -15.92 -27.65
N GLU A 307 9.83 -16.97 -27.00
CA GLU A 307 10.87 -16.85 -25.98
C GLU A 307 12.11 -16.16 -26.53
N GLN A 308 12.60 -16.62 -27.69
CA GLN A 308 13.74 -16.02 -28.38
C GLN A 308 13.47 -14.56 -28.75
N ALA A 309 12.30 -14.24 -29.29
CA ALA A 309 11.95 -12.85 -29.62
C ALA A 309 11.92 -11.95 -28.36
N ILE A 310 11.43 -12.45 -27.23
CA ILE A 310 11.46 -11.69 -25.97
C ILE A 310 12.90 -11.42 -25.55
N GLU A 311 13.80 -12.41 -25.65
CA GLU A 311 15.22 -12.25 -25.32
C GLU A 311 15.89 -11.21 -26.24
N GLU A 312 15.71 -11.33 -27.55
CA GLU A 312 16.23 -10.39 -28.56
C GLU A 312 15.76 -8.96 -28.28
N MET A 313 14.46 -8.76 -28.03
CA MET A 313 13.89 -7.45 -27.70
C MET A 313 14.49 -6.89 -26.40
N MET A 314 14.65 -7.72 -25.37
CA MET A 314 15.22 -7.27 -24.10
C MET A 314 16.70 -6.93 -24.26
N GLU A 315 17.46 -7.64 -25.09
CA GLU A 315 18.86 -7.34 -25.38
C GLU A 315 19.00 -5.98 -26.06
N GLU A 316 18.26 -5.78 -27.16
CA GLU A 316 18.36 -4.59 -28.00
C GLU A 316 17.88 -3.32 -27.28
N TYR A 317 16.70 -3.39 -26.63
CA TYR A 317 16.02 -2.18 -26.16
C TYR A 317 16.11 -1.94 -24.65
N VAL A 318 16.53 -2.93 -23.87
CA VAL A 318 16.61 -2.80 -22.40
C VAL A 318 18.04 -2.94 -21.92
N TYR A 319 18.73 -4.02 -22.29
CA TYR A 319 20.04 -4.34 -21.73
C TYR A 319 21.18 -3.62 -22.43
N HIS A 320 21.00 -3.20 -23.69
CA HIS A 320 22.00 -2.41 -24.38
C HIS A 320 22.25 -1.09 -23.62
N GLU A 321 23.45 -0.95 -23.08
CA GLU A 321 23.98 0.30 -22.61
C GLU A 321 24.48 1.02 -23.87
N GLY A 322 23.84 2.13 -24.24
CA GLY A 322 24.27 2.93 -25.40
C GLY A 322 25.75 3.27 -25.25
N SER A 323 26.49 3.13 -26.36
CA SER A 323 27.92 3.44 -26.48
C SER A 323 28.24 4.90 -26.18
#